data_AF-A0A4R7W5A2-F1
#
_entry.id   AF-A0A4R7W5A2-F1
#
_cell.length_a   1.000
_cell.length_b   1.000
_cell.length_c   1.000
_cell.angle_alpha   90.00
_cell.angle_beta   90.00
_cell.angle_gamma   90.00
#
_symmetry.space_group_name_H-M   'P 1'
#
loop_
_entity.id
_entity.type
_entity.pdbx_description
1 polymer ?
#
loop_
_entity_poly.entity_id
_entity_poly.type
_entity_poly.pdbx_seq_one_letter_code
_entity_poly.pdbx_strand_id
1 'polypeptide(L)'
;MFGVARSTRAPLTEPELRAVAQFMDGGGGVFATGDHEDLGASMCGGVPRVRSMRKWHWPRPGPNGEPVAPSIGGPDRLDTLSAGHDPLFQLNDQSDDIPQTITPRMYATSSSPKWAHQAYPHPLLCGPRGVIRVLPDHPHEGECYVPDDLAKTFTYDGYDVTEYPGGVAPEIVAWSTVAARPADQDPRKGRLNATTFGAIGAYDGHLAGVGRVAVDATWHHFFNVNLVGDPLAPEDPIKSVGFAASESGRAALADIRSYYRNLAVWLARPVSQRTMWWQAVWAARWHHRVSMDLRPALFGGPDDLDLVELLRVGAEAREVLATTVTRADALQWAGRHGIGSVDPELWESLRPQLDPWRQRAAGDPEQTGHLPNLTTSLLPETVLDAVVGAVVYALAARFPDPTQEARDQLAELDWPAEVRPHLDRALDLVAEQLLGTDGQLRALGDALVTARRGER
;
A
#
# COMPACT_ATOMS: atom_id res chain seq x y z
N MET A 1 2.90 16.43 5.74
CA MET A 1 3.54 17.73 5.47
C MET A 1 3.03 18.24 4.12
N PHE A 2 2.29 19.35 4.11
CA PHE A 2 1.74 19.95 2.90
C PHE A 2 2.51 21.21 2.49
N GLY A 3 3.50 21.04 1.61
CA GLY A 3 4.42 22.08 1.18
C GLY A 3 3.81 23.05 0.15
N VAL A 4 2.90 23.91 0.59
CA VAL A 4 2.10 24.78 -0.30
C VAL A 4 2.78 26.11 -0.67
N ALA A 5 4.00 26.34 -0.19
CA ALA A 5 4.71 27.61 -0.37
C ALA A 5 6.09 27.42 -0.99
N ARG A 6 6.56 28.45 -1.70
CA ARG A 6 7.87 28.48 -2.35
C ARG A 6 9.02 28.61 -1.35
N SER A 7 10.24 28.38 -1.84
CA SER A 7 11.48 28.36 -1.05
C SER A 7 11.87 29.72 -0.44
N THR A 8 11.19 30.80 -0.78
CA THR A 8 11.38 32.11 -0.14
C THR A 8 10.98 32.13 1.33
N ARG A 9 10.24 31.11 1.79
CA ARG A 9 10.01 30.89 3.23
C ARG A 9 11.23 30.27 3.88
N ALA A 10 11.46 30.63 5.14
CA ALA A 10 12.53 30.02 5.94
C ALA A 10 12.36 28.49 5.97
N PRO A 11 13.43 27.71 5.74
CA PRO A 11 13.39 26.27 5.87
C PRO A 11 13.23 25.85 7.33
N LEU A 12 12.90 24.57 7.56
CA LEU A 12 13.00 23.99 8.91
C LEU A 12 14.41 24.19 9.47
N THR A 13 14.47 24.57 10.74
CA THR A 13 15.71 24.75 11.50
C THR A 13 16.33 23.41 11.88
N GLU A 14 17.62 23.42 12.21
CA GLU A 14 18.35 22.23 12.68
C GLU A 14 17.65 21.49 13.85
N PRO A 15 17.14 22.17 14.91
CA PRO A 15 16.36 21.50 15.95
C PRO A 15 15.03 20.90 15.46
N GLU A 16 14.35 21.54 14.49
CA GLU A 16 13.12 21.00 13.92
C GLU A 16 13.40 19.76 13.06
N LEU A 17 14.45 19.81 12.24
CA LEU A 17 14.91 18.66 11.46
C LEU A 17 15.33 17.49 12.36
N ARG A 18 16.03 17.78 13.45
CA ARG A 18 16.34 16.78 14.49
C ARG A 18 15.08 16.16 15.08
N ALA A 19 14.08 16.96 15.46
CA ALA A 19 12.84 16.46 16.05
C ALA A 19 12.08 15.53 15.08
N VAL A 20 12.01 15.92 13.79
CA VAL A 20 11.40 15.08 12.75
C VAL A 20 12.22 13.80 12.52
N ALA A 21 13.55 13.90 12.47
CA ALA A 21 14.44 12.74 12.31
C ALA A 21 14.27 11.73 13.45
N GLN A 22 14.24 12.20 14.70
CA GLN A 22 13.99 11.36 15.88
C GLN A 22 12.60 10.71 15.85
N PHE A 23 11.57 11.45 15.41
CA PHE A 23 10.23 10.89 15.22
C PHE A 23 10.24 9.76 14.19
N MET A 24 10.94 9.94 13.06
CA MET A 24 11.06 8.96 11.99
C MET A 24 11.87 7.74 12.42
N ASP A 25 13.02 7.93 13.07
CA ASP A 25 13.83 6.81 13.57
C ASP A 25 13.12 6.04 14.69
N GLY A 26 12.26 6.71 15.47
CA GLY A 26 11.35 6.09 16.43
C GLY A 26 10.13 5.38 15.80
N GLY A 27 10.17 5.06 14.50
CA GLY A 27 9.11 4.34 13.79
C GLY A 27 7.94 5.20 13.31
N GLY A 28 7.97 6.53 13.50
CA GLY A 28 6.92 7.44 13.07
C GLY A 28 6.91 7.65 11.55
N GLY A 29 5.77 7.37 10.90
CA GLY A 29 5.66 7.57 9.45
C GLY A 29 5.40 9.03 9.05
N VAL A 30 5.95 9.45 7.91
CA VAL A 30 5.78 10.79 7.35
C VAL A 30 5.16 10.73 5.95
N PHE A 31 4.08 11.50 5.77
CA PHE A 31 3.57 11.86 4.45
C PHE A 31 4.08 13.25 4.07
N ALA A 32 4.56 13.45 2.84
CA ALA A 32 4.95 14.76 2.35
C ALA A 32 4.55 15.00 0.89
N THR A 33 4.11 16.21 0.58
CA THR A 33 3.77 16.62 -0.79
C THR A 33 4.17 18.07 -1.02
N GLY A 34 4.33 18.43 -2.28
CA GLY A 34 4.68 19.77 -2.76
C GLY A 34 3.92 20.06 -4.04
N ASP A 35 4.49 20.87 -4.92
CA ASP A 35 4.00 21.08 -6.29
C ASP A 35 5.21 21.43 -7.20
N HIS A 36 5.02 21.73 -8.47
CA HIS A 36 6.05 22.17 -9.42
C HIS A 36 7.03 23.18 -8.81
N GLU A 37 8.20 23.27 -9.44
CA GLU A 37 9.28 24.16 -9.03
C GLU A 37 9.69 23.95 -7.57
N ASP A 38 9.80 25.03 -6.79
CA ASP A 38 10.29 25.01 -5.41
C ASP A 38 9.16 24.98 -4.37
N LEU A 39 7.94 24.65 -4.78
CA LEU A 39 6.78 24.53 -3.88
C LEU A 39 6.98 23.35 -2.92
N GLY A 40 7.11 23.70 -1.64
CA GLY A 40 7.32 22.76 -0.54
C GLY A 40 8.78 22.59 -0.12
N ALA A 41 9.73 23.20 -0.84
CA ALA A 41 11.16 23.06 -0.55
C ALA A 41 11.53 23.43 0.89
N SER A 42 10.99 24.53 1.42
CA SER A 42 11.31 25.01 2.77
C SER A 42 10.90 24.01 3.86
N MET A 43 9.78 23.31 3.68
CA MET A 43 9.30 22.35 4.68
C MET A 43 9.87 20.94 4.47
N CYS A 44 9.98 20.49 3.22
CA CYS A 44 10.25 19.09 2.90
C CYS A 44 11.68 18.84 2.40
N GLY A 45 12.32 19.84 1.80
CA GLY A 45 13.63 19.70 1.14
C GLY A 45 14.81 19.47 2.08
N GLY A 46 14.62 19.65 3.40
CA GLY A 46 15.62 19.32 4.42
C GLY A 46 15.35 18.02 5.18
N VAL A 47 14.14 17.46 5.09
CA VAL A 47 13.71 16.33 5.93
C VAL A 47 14.34 15.02 5.41
N PRO A 48 15.03 14.23 6.24
CA PRO A 48 15.67 12.99 5.79
C PRO A 48 14.63 12.03 5.18
N ARG A 49 15.03 11.26 4.17
CA ARG A 49 14.20 10.35 3.34
C ARG A 49 13.21 11.10 2.45
N VAL A 50 12.46 12.06 2.99
CA VAL A 50 11.51 12.89 2.24
C VAL A 50 12.20 13.73 1.16
N ARG A 51 13.31 14.39 1.52
CA ARG A 51 13.99 15.34 0.62
C ARG A 51 14.51 14.70 -0.66
N SER A 52 14.73 13.39 -0.67
CA SER A 52 15.32 12.66 -1.79
C SER A 52 14.34 11.72 -2.50
N MET A 53 13.05 11.73 -2.14
CA MET A 53 12.00 10.95 -2.80
C MET A 53 11.13 11.76 -3.78
N ARG A 54 11.28 13.10 -3.80
CA ARG A 54 10.57 14.02 -4.69
C ARG A 54 11.48 15.17 -5.09
N LYS A 55 11.31 15.70 -6.31
CA LYS A 55 12.08 16.86 -6.77
C LYS A 55 11.54 18.13 -6.11
N TRP A 56 12.31 18.71 -5.18
CA TRP A 56 11.89 19.89 -4.40
C TRP A 56 12.56 21.20 -4.83
N HIS A 57 13.62 21.15 -5.64
CA HIS A 57 14.50 22.29 -5.85
C HIS A 57 14.36 22.87 -7.26
N TRP A 58 14.26 24.20 -7.35
CA TRP A 58 14.18 24.94 -8.61
C TRP A 58 14.84 26.31 -8.47
N PRO A 59 15.46 26.87 -9.52
CA PRO A 59 15.76 26.28 -10.83
C PRO A 59 17.06 25.48 -10.86
N ARG A 60 17.71 25.31 -9.70
CA ARG A 60 18.99 24.61 -9.57
C ARG A 60 18.82 23.34 -8.73
N PRO A 61 19.72 22.34 -8.89
CA PRO A 61 19.76 21.17 -8.03
C PRO A 61 19.83 21.53 -6.55
N GLY A 62 19.35 20.61 -5.71
CA GLY A 62 19.45 20.72 -4.27
C GLY A 62 20.90 20.66 -3.76
N PRO A 63 21.13 21.06 -2.50
CA PRO A 63 22.47 21.17 -1.92
C PRO A 63 23.23 19.84 -1.86
N ASN A 64 22.53 18.70 -1.94
CA ASN A 64 23.13 17.37 -1.91
C ASN A 64 22.99 16.64 -3.26
N GLY A 65 22.79 17.39 -4.35
CA GLY A 65 22.62 16.84 -5.69
C GLY A 65 21.20 16.34 -6.00
N GLU A 66 20.20 16.75 -5.20
CA GLU A 66 18.79 16.48 -5.54
C GLU A 66 18.43 17.11 -6.89
N PRO A 67 17.65 16.44 -7.74
CA PRO A 67 17.34 16.91 -9.09
C PRO A 67 16.43 18.14 -9.09
N VAL A 68 16.45 18.85 -10.23
CA VAL A 68 15.61 20.03 -10.47
C VAL A 68 14.16 19.59 -10.68
N ALA A 69 13.23 20.25 -10.00
CA ALA A 69 11.80 20.04 -10.12
C ALA A 69 11.26 20.49 -11.50
N PRO A 70 10.09 20.00 -11.94
CA PRO A 70 9.46 20.47 -13.17
C PRO A 70 9.14 21.96 -13.12
N SER A 71 9.23 22.65 -14.26
CA SER A 71 8.80 24.04 -14.38
C SER A 71 7.27 24.14 -14.43
N ILE A 72 6.72 25.31 -14.06
CA ILE A 72 5.31 25.64 -14.30
C ILE A 72 4.94 25.69 -15.81
N GLY A 73 5.92 25.89 -16.68
CA GLY A 73 5.72 26.17 -18.11
C GLY A 73 6.71 25.46 -19.03
N GLY A 74 6.48 25.58 -20.32
CA GLY A 74 7.32 24.97 -21.34
C GLY A 74 6.95 23.51 -21.65
N PRO A 75 7.68 22.89 -22.59
CA PRO A 75 7.29 21.60 -23.17
C PRO A 75 7.43 20.41 -22.22
N ASP A 76 8.24 20.53 -21.18
CA ASP A 76 8.54 19.46 -20.23
C ASP A 76 7.92 19.70 -18.84
N ARG A 77 6.96 20.65 -18.75
CA ARG A 77 6.09 20.77 -17.57
C ARG A 77 5.26 19.49 -17.42
N LEU A 78 4.81 19.23 -16.21
CA LEU A 78 3.98 18.08 -15.91
C LEU A 78 2.54 18.57 -15.65
N ASP A 79 1.68 18.45 -16.65
CA ASP A 79 0.28 18.84 -16.56
C ASP A 79 -0.58 17.59 -16.79
N THR A 80 -1.29 17.14 -15.75
CA THR A 80 -2.19 15.97 -15.82
C THR A 80 -3.62 16.36 -16.15
N LEU A 81 -3.91 17.67 -16.12
CA LEU A 81 -5.23 18.24 -16.36
C LEU A 81 -5.80 17.84 -17.72
N SER A 82 -6.97 17.22 -17.66
CA SER A 82 -7.79 16.85 -18.82
C SER A 82 -8.71 18.00 -19.22
N ALA A 83 -9.18 17.98 -20.47
CA ALA A 83 -10.25 18.89 -20.87
C ALA A 83 -11.55 18.48 -20.19
N GLY A 84 -12.26 19.48 -19.66
CA GLY A 84 -13.53 19.26 -18.99
C GLY A 84 -14.70 19.02 -19.94
N HIS A 85 -15.92 19.18 -19.43
CA HIS A 85 -17.16 18.96 -20.17
C HIS A 85 -17.54 20.08 -21.14
N ASP A 86 -16.83 21.21 -21.12
CA ASP A 86 -17.05 22.34 -21.98
C ASP A 86 -16.03 22.43 -23.14
N PRO A 87 -16.32 23.19 -24.21
CA PRO A 87 -15.53 23.15 -25.44
C PRO A 87 -14.10 23.71 -25.33
N LEU A 88 -13.74 24.34 -24.21
CA LEU A 88 -12.47 25.03 -24.03
C LEU A 88 -11.72 24.46 -22.84
N PHE A 89 -10.49 24.00 -23.10
CA PHE A 89 -9.56 23.64 -22.04
C PHE A 89 -9.24 24.86 -21.16
N GLN A 90 -9.43 24.73 -19.85
CA GLN A 90 -9.20 25.81 -18.91
C GLN A 90 -8.70 25.29 -17.56
N LEU A 91 -8.01 26.16 -16.81
CA LEU A 91 -7.47 25.82 -15.48
C LEU A 91 -8.55 25.25 -14.54
N ASN A 92 -9.79 25.74 -14.64
CA ASN A 92 -10.87 25.31 -13.76
C ASN A 92 -11.41 23.91 -14.09
N ASP A 93 -10.95 23.27 -15.16
CA ASP A 93 -11.25 21.87 -15.43
C ASP A 93 -10.77 20.97 -14.28
N GLN A 94 -9.79 21.42 -13.50
CA GLN A 94 -9.29 20.73 -12.30
C GLN A 94 -10.37 20.50 -11.23
N SER A 95 -11.51 21.18 -11.37
CA SER A 95 -12.63 21.17 -10.42
C SER A 95 -13.81 20.36 -10.92
N ASP A 96 -13.70 19.65 -12.04
CA ASP A 96 -14.75 18.78 -12.54
C ASP A 96 -14.68 17.36 -11.93
N ASP A 97 -15.29 16.38 -12.61
CA ASP A 97 -15.38 15.00 -12.17
C ASP A 97 -14.49 14.03 -12.98
N ILE A 98 -13.56 14.57 -13.77
CA ILE A 98 -12.64 13.82 -14.62
C ILE A 98 -11.28 13.70 -13.90
N PRO A 99 -10.91 12.51 -13.40
CA PRO A 99 -9.62 12.33 -12.76
C PRO A 99 -8.50 12.09 -13.79
N GLN A 100 -7.25 12.27 -13.38
CA GLN A 100 -6.14 11.67 -14.10
C GLN A 100 -6.09 10.15 -13.85
N THR A 101 -5.60 9.42 -14.83
CA THR A 101 -5.29 7.99 -14.68
C THR A 101 -3.85 7.79 -14.27
N ILE A 102 -3.63 7.01 -13.22
CA ILE A 102 -2.31 6.54 -12.80
C ILE A 102 -2.10 5.07 -13.16
N THR A 103 -0.85 4.70 -13.34
CA THR A 103 -0.41 3.31 -13.50
C THR A 103 0.27 2.86 -12.22
N PRO A 104 -0.36 2.02 -11.39
CA PRO A 104 0.28 1.46 -10.20
C PRO A 104 1.38 0.46 -10.53
N ARG A 105 2.42 0.41 -9.69
CA ARG A 105 3.35 -0.72 -9.67
C ARG A 105 2.61 -1.96 -9.19
N MET A 106 2.77 -3.07 -9.92
CA MET A 106 2.19 -4.36 -9.54
C MET A 106 3.29 -5.30 -9.02
N TYR A 107 2.97 -6.02 -7.96
CA TYR A 107 3.84 -6.92 -7.21
C TYR A 107 3.27 -8.34 -7.30
N ALA A 108 4.12 -9.36 -7.41
CA ALA A 108 3.71 -10.75 -7.58
C ALA A 108 4.29 -11.63 -6.45
N THR A 109 3.49 -12.57 -5.95
CA THR A 109 3.89 -13.52 -4.89
C THR A 109 4.88 -14.58 -5.34
N SER A 110 4.98 -14.88 -6.66
CA SER A 110 5.97 -15.83 -7.20
C SER A 110 6.66 -15.32 -8.49
N SER A 111 7.60 -16.08 -9.06
CA SER A 111 8.28 -15.84 -10.35
C SER A 111 7.78 -16.76 -11.49
N SER A 112 6.70 -17.48 -11.24
CA SER A 112 5.95 -18.32 -12.20
C SER A 112 5.47 -17.57 -13.46
N PRO A 113 4.91 -18.22 -14.48
CA PRO A 113 4.33 -17.52 -15.62
C PRO A 113 3.10 -16.67 -15.27
N LYS A 114 2.91 -15.55 -15.99
CA LYS A 114 1.90 -14.49 -15.76
C LYS A 114 0.45 -14.95 -15.56
N TRP A 115 0.06 -16.12 -16.07
CA TRP A 115 -1.30 -16.65 -15.92
C TRP A 115 -1.58 -17.27 -14.55
N ALA A 116 -0.53 -17.57 -13.75
CA ALA A 116 -0.62 -18.20 -12.44
C ALA A 116 -0.38 -17.23 -11.27
N HIS A 117 -0.21 -15.92 -11.55
CA HIS A 117 0.10 -14.93 -10.52
C HIS A 117 -1.11 -14.17 -10.04
N GLN A 118 -1.17 -13.97 -8.72
CA GLN A 118 -1.89 -12.85 -8.15
C GLN A 118 -0.97 -11.64 -8.15
N ALA A 119 -1.42 -10.57 -8.81
CA ALA A 119 -0.76 -9.29 -8.82
C ALA A 119 -1.43 -8.34 -7.82
N TYR A 120 -0.64 -7.76 -6.93
CA TYR A 120 -1.08 -6.83 -5.90
C TYR A 120 -0.51 -5.45 -6.24
N PRO A 121 -1.27 -4.34 -6.15
CA PRO A 121 -0.64 -3.03 -6.16
C PRO A 121 0.02 -2.79 -4.79
N HIS A 122 0.76 -1.70 -4.64
CA HIS A 122 1.27 -1.29 -3.32
C HIS A 122 0.08 -1.08 -2.34
N PRO A 123 0.22 -1.29 -1.02
CA PRO A 123 -0.89 -1.14 -0.06
C PRO A 123 -1.56 0.24 -0.12
N LEU A 124 -0.80 1.29 -0.43
CA LEU A 124 -1.33 2.64 -0.66
C LEU A 124 -2.41 2.68 -1.75
N LEU A 125 -2.34 1.80 -2.75
CA LEU A 125 -3.18 1.79 -3.95
C LEU A 125 -4.17 0.61 -3.99
N CYS A 126 -4.44 0.01 -2.83
CA CYS A 126 -5.49 -1.00 -2.70
C CYS A 126 -6.82 -0.35 -2.28
N GLY A 127 -7.90 -0.66 -2.99
CA GLY A 127 -9.24 -0.22 -2.62
C GLY A 127 -10.18 -1.41 -2.41
N PRO A 128 -11.31 -1.22 -1.70
CA PRO A 128 -12.36 -2.24 -1.60
C PRO A 128 -12.99 -2.56 -2.97
N ARG A 129 -12.81 -1.66 -3.96
CA ARG A 129 -13.27 -1.83 -5.35
C ARG A 129 -12.19 -2.34 -6.30
N GLY A 130 -11.03 -2.72 -5.78
CA GLY A 130 -9.88 -3.17 -6.56
C GLY A 130 -8.71 -2.18 -6.53
N VAL A 131 -7.91 -2.16 -7.60
CA VAL A 131 -6.73 -1.31 -7.69
C VAL A 131 -7.15 0.15 -7.85
N ILE A 132 -6.62 1.04 -7.02
CA ILE A 132 -6.79 2.50 -7.18
C ILE A 132 -5.96 2.94 -8.38
N ARG A 133 -6.63 3.47 -9.40
CA ARG A 133 -6.03 3.86 -10.70
C ARG A 133 -6.22 5.32 -11.04
N VAL A 134 -6.72 6.12 -10.11
CA VAL A 134 -7.08 7.51 -10.34
C VAL A 134 -6.56 8.40 -9.23
N LEU A 135 -6.19 9.62 -9.59
CA LEU A 135 -5.94 10.75 -8.71
C LEU A 135 -6.68 11.97 -9.27
N PRO A 136 -6.94 13.02 -8.48
CA PRO A 136 -7.37 14.30 -9.05
C PRO A 136 -6.34 14.79 -10.06
N ASP A 137 -6.76 15.44 -11.14
CA ASP A 137 -5.84 16.04 -12.09
C ASP A 137 -5.55 17.51 -11.74
N HIS A 138 -4.43 18.02 -12.23
CA HIS A 138 -4.05 19.41 -12.06
C HIS A 138 -2.97 19.83 -13.08
N PRO A 139 -3.01 21.07 -13.61
CA PRO A 139 -2.01 21.48 -14.60
C PRO A 139 -0.75 22.03 -13.95
N HIS A 140 -0.20 21.41 -12.90
CA HIS A 140 1.15 21.67 -12.39
C HIS A 140 1.56 20.56 -11.43
N GLU A 141 2.36 19.62 -11.88
CA GLU A 141 2.73 18.47 -11.07
C GLU A 141 4.20 18.57 -10.68
N GLY A 142 4.49 18.04 -9.49
CA GLY A 142 5.86 17.68 -9.15
C GLY A 142 6.25 16.33 -9.74
N GLU A 143 7.37 15.81 -9.25
CA GLU A 143 7.81 14.48 -9.63
C GLU A 143 8.45 13.76 -8.45
N CYS A 144 7.95 12.56 -8.17
CA CYS A 144 8.60 11.61 -7.28
C CYS A 144 9.69 10.85 -8.03
N TYR A 145 10.82 10.58 -7.38
CA TYR A 145 11.93 9.83 -7.96
C TYR A 145 12.62 8.94 -6.92
N VAL A 146 13.42 7.98 -7.38
CA VAL A 146 14.28 7.15 -6.51
C VAL A 146 15.70 7.72 -6.56
N PRO A 147 16.32 8.03 -5.41
CA PRO A 147 17.68 8.54 -5.40
C PRO A 147 18.71 7.45 -5.70
N ASP A 148 19.78 7.83 -6.41
CA ASP A 148 20.86 6.89 -6.77
C ASP A 148 21.72 6.48 -5.57
N ASP A 149 21.91 7.39 -4.62
CA ASP A 149 22.74 7.17 -3.43
C ASP A 149 21.88 6.99 -2.19
N LEU A 150 21.82 5.73 -1.72
CA LEU A 150 21.07 5.33 -0.54
C LEU A 150 21.88 5.43 0.76
N ALA A 151 23.20 5.66 0.68
CA ALA A 151 24.12 5.54 1.79
C ALA A 151 24.38 6.87 2.53
N LYS A 152 23.76 7.97 2.09
CA LYS A 152 23.98 9.30 2.68
C LYS A 152 23.61 9.34 4.17
N THR A 153 24.36 10.12 4.91
CA THR A 153 24.13 10.43 6.33
C THR A 153 24.12 11.94 6.54
N PHE A 154 23.36 12.39 7.54
CA PHE A 154 23.19 13.79 7.89
C PHE A 154 23.27 13.96 9.39
N THR A 155 23.69 15.14 9.85
CA THR A 155 23.69 15.49 11.27
C THR A 155 22.82 16.71 11.44
N TYR A 156 21.76 16.59 12.25
CA TYR A 156 20.85 17.68 12.57
C TYR A 156 20.95 18.03 14.05
N ASP A 157 21.45 19.22 14.38
CA ASP A 157 21.64 19.65 15.78
C ASP A 157 22.33 18.56 16.65
N GLY A 158 23.39 17.96 16.11
CA GLY A 158 24.17 16.89 16.76
C GLY A 158 23.52 15.50 16.78
N TYR A 159 22.40 15.31 16.09
CA TYR A 159 21.75 14.00 15.89
C TYR A 159 22.07 13.44 14.50
N ASP A 160 22.78 12.32 14.45
CA ASP A 160 23.12 11.65 13.20
C ASP A 160 21.95 10.79 12.70
N VAL A 161 21.64 10.92 11.41
CA VAL A 161 20.61 10.14 10.73
C VAL A 161 21.16 9.55 9.43
N THR A 162 20.91 8.27 9.23
CA THR A 162 21.13 7.60 7.94
C THR A 162 19.90 7.78 7.08
N GLU A 163 20.08 8.22 5.83
CA GLU A 163 19.00 8.46 4.88
C GLU A 163 18.16 7.19 4.73
N TYR A 164 18.75 6.09 4.23
CA TYR A 164 18.04 4.83 4.03
C TYR A 164 18.74 3.69 4.80
N PRO A 165 18.42 3.48 6.09
CA PRO A 165 19.03 2.41 6.87
C PRO A 165 18.69 1.02 6.32
N GLY A 166 19.54 0.04 6.62
CA GLY A 166 19.32 -1.37 6.28
C GLY A 166 19.39 -1.70 4.78
N GLY A 167 19.81 -0.76 3.93
CA GLY A 167 19.86 -0.96 2.47
C GLY A 167 18.48 -1.05 1.82
N VAL A 168 17.42 -0.64 2.53
CA VAL A 168 16.05 -0.63 1.99
C VAL A 168 15.92 0.59 1.08
N ALA A 169 15.66 0.36 -0.20
CA ALA A 169 15.49 1.45 -1.17
C ALA A 169 14.05 1.99 -1.15
N PRO A 170 13.82 3.30 -1.34
CA PRO A 170 12.50 3.80 -1.72
C PRO A 170 12.14 3.35 -3.14
N GLU A 171 10.87 3.45 -3.50
CA GLU A 171 10.38 3.11 -4.83
C GLU A 171 9.26 4.03 -5.30
N ILE A 172 9.04 4.08 -6.61
CA ILE A 172 7.84 4.67 -7.20
C ILE A 172 6.77 3.60 -7.25
N VAL A 173 5.61 3.91 -6.67
CA VAL A 173 4.47 2.98 -6.57
C VAL A 173 3.32 3.33 -7.51
N ALA A 174 3.33 4.54 -8.07
CA ALA A 174 2.43 4.95 -9.16
C ALA A 174 3.10 5.94 -10.11
N TRP A 175 2.77 5.83 -11.39
CA TRP A 175 3.14 6.79 -12.42
C TRP A 175 1.92 7.51 -12.99
N SER A 176 2.04 8.81 -13.17
CA SER A 176 1.08 9.62 -13.92
C SER A 176 1.52 9.75 -15.37
N THR A 177 0.56 9.98 -16.25
CA THR A 177 0.79 10.16 -17.69
C THR A 177 0.36 11.57 -18.10
N VAL A 178 1.26 12.28 -18.75
CA VAL A 178 0.98 13.56 -19.40
C VAL A 178 0.61 13.30 -20.85
N ALA A 179 -0.56 13.79 -21.28
CA ALA A 179 -0.95 13.75 -22.68
C ALA A 179 -0.27 14.90 -23.46
N ALA A 180 0.22 14.61 -24.66
CA ALA A 180 0.77 15.66 -25.51
C ALA A 180 -0.31 16.69 -25.86
N ARG A 181 0.06 17.98 -25.83
CA ARG A 181 -0.83 19.09 -26.20
C ARG A 181 -0.11 20.05 -27.16
N PRO A 182 -0.73 20.39 -28.29
CA PRO A 182 -0.15 21.37 -29.21
C PRO A 182 -0.23 22.79 -28.61
N ALA A 183 0.64 23.69 -29.07
CA ALA A 183 0.79 25.03 -28.48
C ALA A 183 -0.45 25.93 -28.65
N ASP A 184 -1.27 25.69 -29.65
CA ASP A 184 -2.51 26.41 -29.92
C ASP A 184 -3.63 26.08 -28.93
N GLN A 185 -3.61 24.90 -28.32
CA GLN A 185 -4.55 24.50 -27.27
C GLN A 185 -4.17 25.03 -25.87
N ASP A 186 -2.93 25.49 -25.68
CA ASP A 186 -2.50 26.18 -24.46
C ASP A 186 -1.55 27.35 -24.81
N PRO A 187 -2.08 28.46 -25.36
CA PRO A 187 -1.26 29.57 -25.83
C PRO A 187 -0.41 30.24 -24.74
N ARG A 188 -0.78 30.05 -23.46
CA ARG A 188 -0.08 30.65 -22.31
C ARG A 188 1.17 29.85 -21.93
N LYS A 189 1.08 28.53 -21.90
CA LYS A 189 2.20 27.66 -21.49
C LYS A 189 2.94 27.01 -22.66
N GLY A 190 2.35 27.06 -23.86
CA GLY A 190 2.88 26.50 -25.09
C GLY A 190 2.67 24.98 -25.20
N ARG A 191 3.39 24.38 -26.15
CA ARG A 191 3.37 22.93 -26.41
C ARG A 191 3.64 22.15 -25.11
N LEU A 192 3.04 20.98 -24.98
CA LEU A 192 3.28 20.00 -23.92
C LEU A 192 3.68 18.67 -24.56
N ASN A 193 4.82 18.11 -24.15
CA ASN A 193 5.26 16.79 -24.61
C ASN A 193 4.56 15.69 -23.81
N ALA A 194 4.19 14.60 -24.47
CA ALA A 194 3.72 13.42 -23.75
C ALA A 194 4.89 12.81 -22.95
N THR A 195 4.63 12.44 -21.71
CA THR A 195 5.63 11.80 -20.84
C THR A 195 4.94 11.02 -19.72
N THR A 196 5.71 10.22 -18.99
CA THR A 196 5.29 9.61 -17.72
C THR A 196 6.25 10.03 -16.63
N PHE A 197 5.74 10.15 -15.40
CA PHE A 197 6.54 10.59 -14.26
C PHE A 197 6.06 9.91 -12.97
N GLY A 198 6.91 9.88 -11.95
CA GLY A 198 6.55 9.29 -10.65
C GLY A 198 5.53 10.16 -9.93
N ALA A 199 4.34 9.63 -9.68
CA ALA A 199 3.26 10.33 -9.00
C ALA A 199 3.30 10.11 -7.48
N ILE A 200 3.60 8.88 -7.07
CA ILE A 200 3.64 8.49 -5.65
C ILE A 200 4.92 7.72 -5.41
N GLY A 201 5.71 8.17 -4.43
CA GLY A 201 6.89 7.48 -3.92
C GLY A 201 6.63 6.89 -2.53
N ALA A 202 7.19 5.72 -2.26
CA ALA A 202 7.06 5.03 -0.98
C ALA A 202 8.41 4.47 -0.50
N TYR A 203 8.64 4.52 0.81
CA TYR A 203 9.77 3.91 1.50
C TYR A 203 9.24 3.08 2.67
N ASP A 204 9.35 1.75 2.59
CA ASP A 204 8.98 0.87 3.70
C ASP A 204 10.08 0.79 4.77
N GLY A 205 10.26 1.89 5.50
CA GLY A 205 11.26 2.00 6.57
C GLY A 205 11.07 0.97 7.69
N HIS A 206 9.86 0.39 7.85
CA HIS A 206 9.64 -0.64 8.85
C HIS A 206 10.47 -1.91 8.58
N LEU A 207 10.95 -2.12 7.35
CA LEU A 207 11.89 -3.20 7.03
C LEU A 207 13.30 -2.95 7.60
N ALA A 208 13.63 -1.70 7.89
CA ALA A 208 14.88 -1.25 8.49
C ALA A 208 14.71 -0.80 9.96
N GLY A 209 13.54 -1.05 10.56
CA GLY A 209 13.25 -0.67 11.94
C GLY A 209 12.96 0.83 12.16
N VAL A 210 12.78 1.62 11.10
CA VAL A 210 12.44 3.06 11.17
C VAL A 210 11.06 3.33 10.56
N GLY A 211 10.58 4.57 10.64
CA GLY A 211 9.28 4.97 10.12
C GLY A 211 9.21 4.94 8.59
N ARG A 212 8.00 4.68 8.08
CA ARG A 212 7.70 4.71 6.64
C ARG A 212 7.61 6.13 6.10
N VAL A 213 7.88 6.30 4.80
CA VAL A 213 7.68 7.58 4.12
C VAL A 213 6.84 7.38 2.87
N ALA A 214 5.85 8.24 2.68
CA ALA A 214 5.12 8.38 1.43
C ALA A 214 5.26 9.81 0.94
N VAL A 215 5.55 9.97 -0.35
CA VAL A 215 5.54 11.26 -1.02
C VAL A 215 4.60 11.26 -2.20
N ASP A 216 4.04 12.43 -2.47
CA ASP A 216 3.13 12.65 -3.58
C ASP A 216 3.61 13.83 -4.45
N ALA A 217 3.42 13.72 -5.76
CA ALA A 217 3.86 14.70 -6.74
C ALA A 217 3.22 16.07 -6.50
N THR A 218 1.93 16.12 -6.15
CA THR A 218 1.22 17.38 -5.93
C THR A 218 0.27 17.35 -4.72
N TRP A 219 0.15 18.46 -4.01
CA TRP A 219 -0.89 18.62 -2.98
C TRP A 219 -2.28 18.79 -3.60
N HIS A 220 -2.39 19.07 -4.91
CA HIS A 220 -3.68 19.15 -5.61
C HIS A 220 -4.45 17.83 -5.59
N HIS A 221 -3.77 16.70 -5.35
CA HIS A 221 -4.42 15.42 -5.10
C HIS A 221 -5.23 15.38 -3.80
N PHE A 222 -5.20 16.42 -2.97
CA PHE A 222 -5.81 16.49 -1.64
C PHE A 222 -6.64 17.75 -1.41
N PHE A 223 -6.69 18.69 -2.36
CA PHE A 223 -7.34 19.98 -2.16
C PHE A 223 -8.82 19.93 -2.52
N ASN A 224 -9.64 20.65 -1.74
CA ASN A 224 -11.10 20.67 -1.93
C ASN A 224 -11.50 21.05 -3.35
N VAL A 225 -10.82 22.03 -3.95
CA VAL A 225 -11.12 22.50 -5.31
C VAL A 225 -11.00 21.40 -6.35
N ASN A 226 -10.14 20.39 -6.12
CA ASN A 226 -9.95 19.23 -7.00
C ASN A 226 -10.81 18.01 -6.62
N LEU A 227 -11.53 18.08 -5.49
CA LEU A 227 -12.28 16.94 -4.96
C LEU A 227 -13.78 17.17 -4.96
N VAL A 228 -14.20 18.36 -4.53
CA VAL A 228 -15.60 18.75 -4.33
C VAL A 228 -15.98 19.99 -5.14
N GLY A 229 -15.12 20.41 -6.06
CA GLY A 229 -15.35 21.53 -6.97
C GLY A 229 -14.94 22.90 -6.41
N ASP A 230 -14.96 23.89 -7.29
CA ASP A 230 -14.74 25.30 -6.96
C ASP A 230 -16.06 25.96 -6.54
N PRO A 231 -16.25 26.31 -5.25
CA PRO A 231 -17.46 27.01 -4.80
C PRO A 231 -17.59 28.42 -5.40
N LEU A 232 -16.52 28.97 -6.00
CA LEU A 232 -16.52 30.27 -6.68
C LEU A 232 -16.94 30.17 -8.15
N ALA A 233 -17.20 28.97 -8.66
CA ALA A 233 -17.78 28.71 -9.98
C ALA A 233 -19.24 28.20 -9.89
N PRO A 234 -20.16 28.88 -9.17
CA PRO A 234 -21.49 28.33 -8.84
C PRO A 234 -22.42 28.14 -10.04
N GLU A 235 -22.10 28.77 -11.18
CA GLU A 235 -22.91 28.66 -12.41
C GLU A 235 -22.60 27.38 -13.21
N ASP A 236 -21.46 26.71 -12.94
CA ASP A 236 -21.11 25.45 -13.58
C ASP A 236 -21.64 24.27 -12.75
N PRO A 237 -22.61 23.47 -13.28
CA PRO A 237 -23.24 22.40 -12.50
C PRO A 237 -22.31 21.22 -12.21
N ILE A 238 -21.15 21.14 -12.86
CA ILE A 238 -20.14 20.09 -12.64
C ILE A 238 -19.00 20.65 -11.81
N LYS A 239 -18.40 21.77 -12.24
CA LYS A 239 -17.21 22.34 -11.57
C LYS A 239 -17.50 22.91 -10.18
N SER A 240 -18.76 23.20 -9.85
CA SER A 240 -19.16 23.61 -8.50
C SER A 240 -19.27 22.47 -7.49
N VAL A 241 -19.27 21.21 -7.96
CA VAL A 241 -19.45 20.01 -7.11
C VAL A 241 -18.38 18.92 -7.35
N GLY A 242 -17.51 19.11 -8.33
CA GLY A 242 -16.41 18.22 -8.69
C GLY A 242 -16.85 16.78 -8.90
N PHE A 243 -16.13 15.83 -8.31
CA PHE A 243 -16.43 14.41 -8.40
C PHE A 243 -17.86 14.02 -7.98
N ALA A 244 -18.61 14.86 -7.26
CA ALA A 244 -20.00 14.55 -6.96
C ALA A 244 -20.93 14.61 -8.19
N ALA A 245 -20.52 15.26 -9.29
CA ALA A 245 -21.34 15.54 -10.46
C ALA A 245 -21.87 14.29 -11.18
N SER A 246 -21.06 13.23 -11.30
CA SER A 246 -21.44 11.99 -11.99
C SER A 246 -21.23 10.73 -11.15
N GLU A 247 -21.77 9.61 -11.63
CA GLU A 247 -21.53 8.30 -11.02
C GLU A 247 -20.06 7.88 -11.12
N SER A 248 -19.43 8.10 -12.27
CA SER A 248 -18.00 7.86 -12.48
C SER A 248 -17.13 8.76 -11.59
N GLY A 249 -17.52 10.02 -11.40
CA GLY A 249 -16.86 10.94 -10.48
C GLY A 249 -16.94 10.45 -9.04
N ARG A 250 -18.15 10.10 -8.57
CA ARG A 250 -18.34 9.57 -7.20
C ARG A 250 -17.57 8.28 -6.98
N ALA A 251 -17.46 7.46 -8.04
CA ALA A 251 -16.61 6.30 -8.04
C ALA A 251 -15.12 6.71 -7.88
N ALA A 252 -14.59 7.63 -8.67
CA ALA A 252 -13.21 8.09 -8.54
C ALA A 252 -12.93 8.64 -7.13
N LEU A 253 -13.83 9.45 -6.58
CA LEU A 253 -13.71 9.99 -5.22
C LEU A 253 -13.68 8.89 -4.15
N ALA A 254 -14.40 7.78 -4.33
CA ALA A 254 -14.36 6.64 -3.41
C ALA A 254 -12.99 5.94 -3.39
N ASP A 255 -12.33 5.84 -4.55
CA ASP A 255 -10.97 5.30 -4.65
C ASP A 255 -9.94 6.27 -4.07
N ILE A 256 -10.08 7.57 -4.34
CA ILE A 256 -9.22 8.62 -3.78
C ILE A 256 -9.34 8.66 -2.24
N ARG A 257 -10.56 8.54 -1.69
CA ARG A 257 -10.76 8.41 -0.24
C ARG A 257 -10.11 7.15 0.33
N SER A 258 -10.10 6.06 -0.43
CA SER A 258 -9.39 4.84 -0.03
C SER A 258 -7.89 5.08 0.03
N TYR A 259 -7.30 5.79 -0.94
CA TYR A 259 -5.89 6.19 -0.90
C TYR A 259 -5.56 6.99 0.36
N TYR A 260 -6.40 7.94 0.77
CA TYR A 260 -6.18 8.72 1.99
C TYR A 260 -6.20 7.87 3.26
N ARG A 261 -7.16 6.94 3.37
CA ARG A 261 -7.21 5.98 4.49
C ARG A 261 -5.94 5.13 4.50
N ASN A 262 -5.53 4.63 3.34
CA ASN A 262 -4.36 3.76 3.22
C ASN A 262 -3.09 4.51 3.60
N LEU A 263 -2.94 5.79 3.24
CA LEU A 263 -1.82 6.62 3.70
C LEU A 263 -1.73 6.65 5.22
N ALA A 264 -2.85 6.93 5.89
CA ALA A 264 -2.88 7.00 7.35
C ALA A 264 -2.56 5.65 8.01
N VAL A 265 -3.14 4.56 7.49
CA VAL A 265 -2.91 3.20 7.98
C VAL A 265 -1.47 2.75 7.74
N TRP A 266 -0.98 2.93 6.52
CA TRP A 266 0.33 2.44 6.11
C TRP A 266 1.47 3.15 6.84
N LEU A 267 1.33 4.45 7.12
CA LEU A 267 2.30 5.27 7.87
C LEU A 267 2.21 5.10 9.39
N ALA A 268 1.16 4.47 9.90
CA ALA A 268 1.03 4.25 11.34
C ALA A 268 2.15 3.34 11.86
N ARG A 269 2.60 3.58 13.10
CA ARG A 269 3.64 2.77 13.74
C ARG A 269 3.25 1.28 13.77
N PRO A 270 4.22 0.34 13.77
CA PRO A 270 3.91 -1.09 13.82
C PRO A 270 3.00 -1.47 15.00
N VAL A 271 3.21 -0.86 16.18
CA VAL A 271 2.35 -1.08 17.35
C VAL A 271 0.89 -0.68 17.09
N SER A 272 0.66 0.45 16.42
CA SER A 272 -0.68 0.93 16.08
C SER A 272 -1.35 0.03 15.06
N GLN A 273 -0.62 -0.41 14.03
CA GLN A 273 -1.16 -1.36 13.04
C GLN A 273 -1.53 -2.71 13.66
N ARG A 274 -0.71 -3.21 14.59
CA ARG A 274 -1.02 -4.42 15.36
C ARG A 274 -2.27 -4.26 16.23
N THR A 275 -2.46 -3.11 16.88
CA THR A 275 -3.71 -2.83 17.60
C THR A 275 -4.90 -2.77 16.64
N MET A 276 -4.77 -2.10 15.50
CA MET A 276 -5.84 -2.06 14.48
C MET A 276 -6.20 -3.47 13.99
N TRP A 277 -5.20 -4.33 13.76
CA TRP A 277 -5.39 -5.73 13.38
C TRP A 277 -6.24 -6.49 14.39
N TRP A 278 -5.85 -6.47 15.68
CA TRP A 278 -6.58 -7.18 16.73
C TRP A 278 -8.02 -6.69 16.89
N GLN A 279 -8.25 -5.39 16.80
CA GLN A 279 -9.59 -4.82 16.84
C GLN A 279 -10.41 -5.18 15.60
N ALA A 280 -9.78 -5.27 14.42
CA ALA A 280 -10.45 -5.67 13.20
C ALA A 280 -10.90 -7.13 13.23
N VAL A 281 -10.05 -8.07 13.68
CA VAL A 281 -10.46 -9.49 13.82
C VAL A 281 -11.50 -9.69 14.91
N TRP A 282 -11.41 -8.93 16.02
CA TRP A 282 -12.47 -8.90 17.03
C TRP A 282 -13.81 -8.48 16.44
N ALA A 283 -13.83 -7.37 15.69
CA ALA A 283 -15.05 -6.90 15.04
C ALA A 283 -15.57 -7.90 13.99
N ALA A 284 -14.68 -8.49 13.19
CA ALA A 284 -15.04 -9.47 12.17
C ALA A 284 -15.68 -10.72 12.76
N ARG A 285 -15.17 -11.22 13.90
CA ARG A 285 -15.73 -12.36 14.63
C ARG A 285 -17.21 -12.14 15.01
N TRP A 286 -17.58 -10.92 15.38
CA TRP A 286 -18.95 -10.55 15.76
C TRP A 286 -19.82 -10.07 14.59
N HIS A 287 -19.28 -10.04 13.38
CA HIS A 287 -20.07 -9.73 12.21
C HIS A 287 -21.05 -10.87 11.92
N HIS A 288 -22.32 -10.54 11.66
CA HIS A 288 -23.41 -11.53 11.52
C HIS A 288 -23.06 -12.69 10.58
N ARG A 289 -22.40 -12.42 9.45
CA ARG A 289 -21.93 -13.45 8.52
C ARG A 289 -21.03 -14.48 9.19
N VAL A 290 -19.98 -14.04 9.88
CA VAL A 290 -19.03 -14.93 10.58
C VAL A 290 -19.70 -15.59 11.78
N SER A 291 -20.45 -14.83 12.59
CA SER A 291 -21.07 -15.35 13.81
C SER A 291 -22.11 -16.43 13.54
N MET A 292 -22.90 -16.31 12.47
CA MET A 292 -23.87 -17.34 12.07
C MET A 292 -23.20 -18.57 11.44
N ASP A 293 -22.00 -18.41 10.89
CA ASP A 293 -21.30 -19.45 10.15
C ASP A 293 -20.41 -20.33 11.03
N LEU A 294 -20.04 -19.84 12.22
CA LEU A 294 -19.28 -20.58 13.23
C LEU A 294 -20.06 -21.76 13.79
N ARG A 295 -19.34 -22.84 14.13
CA ARG A 295 -19.93 -24.07 14.70
C ARG A 295 -19.63 -24.14 16.20
N PRO A 296 -20.62 -23.98 17.09
CA PRO A 296 -20.40 -24.04 18.54
C PRO A 296 -19.77 -25.34 19.03
N ALA A 297 -20.01 -26.46 18.34
CA ALA A 297 -19.40 -27.75 18.65
C ALA A 297 -17.87 -27.75 18.51
N LEU A 298 -17.29 -26.78 17.80
CA LEU A 298 -15.85 -26.64 17.56
C LEU A 298 -15.20 -25.58 18.47
N PHE A 299 -15.89 -25.11 19.52
CA PHE A 299 -15.35 -24.14 20.48
C PHE A 299 -14.54 -24.81 21.59
N GLY A 300 -14.45 -26.15 21.62
CA GLY A 300 -13.78 -26.92 22.66
C GLY A 300 -12.25 -26.74 22.70
N GLY A 301 -11.64 -26.46 21.54
CA GLY A 301 -10.20 -26.22 21.42
C GLY A 301 -9.69 -26.39 19.98
N PRO A 302 -8.39 -26.17 19.75
CA PRO A 302 -7.82 -26.24 18.40
C PRO A 302 -7.83 -27.65 17.80
N ASP A 303 -7.74 -28.70 18.61
CA ASP A 303 -7.64 -30.09 18.13
C ASP A 303 -8.88 -30.55 17.34
N ASP A 304 -10.04 -29.94 17.58
CA ASP A 304 -11.29 -30.23 16.88
C ASP A 304 -11.38 -29.58 15.50
N LEU A 305 -10.42 -28.70 15.15
CA LEU A 305 -10.40 -27.98 13.89
C LEU A 305 -9.71 -28.79 12.79
N ASP A 306 -10.31 -28.76 11.60
CA ASP A 306 -9.74 -29.27 10.36
C ASP A 306 -9.47 -28.13 9.38
N LEU A 307 -8.68 -28.41 8.34
CA LEU A 307 -8.29 -27.39 7.37
C LEU A 307 -9.49 -26.83 6.60
N VAL A 308 -10.47 -27.67 6.26
CA VAL A 308 -11.64 -27.24 5.48
C VAL A 308 -12.43 -26.19 6.25
N GLU A 309 -12.61 -26.42 7.54
CA GLU A 309 -13.33 -25.51 8.42
C GLU A 309 -12.59 -24.18 8.61
N LEU A 310 -11.27 -24.24 8.82
CA LEU A 310 -10.43 -23.05 8.95
C LEU A 310 -10.46 -22.21 7.67
N LEU A 311 -10.31 -22.82 6.50
CA LEU A 311 -10.37 -22.12 5.22
C LEU A 311 -11.73 -21.47 4.98
N ARG A 312 -12.81 -22.18 5.31
CA ARG A 312 -14.18 -21.70 5.14
C ARG A 312 -14.46 -20.45 5.97
N VAL A 313 -14.22 -20.52 7.29
CA VAL A 313 -14.43 -19.38 8.20
C VAL A 313 -13.43 -18.26 7.91
N GLY A 314 -12.20 -18.62 7.57
CA GLY A 314 -11.15 -17.66 7.19
C GLY A 314 -11.51 -16.82 5.97
N ALA A 315 -11.98 -17.45 4.90
CA ALA A 315 -12.42 -16.78 3.69
C ALA A 315 -13.59 -15.82 3.96
N GLU A 316 -14.60 -16.28 4.71
CA GLU A 316 -15.76 -15.45 5.11
C GLU A 316 -15.32 -14.26 5.96
N ALA A 317 -14.47 -14.48 6.97
CA ALA A 317 -13.94 -13.44 7.83
C ALA A 317 -13.08 -12.43 7.07
N ARG A 318 -12.29 -12.89 6.09
CA ARG A 318 -11.52 -11.99 5.22
C ARG A 318 -12.40 -11.15 4.31
N GLU A 319 -13.50 -11.69 3.81
CA GLU A 319 -14.47 -10.91 3.03
C GLU A 319 -15.11 -9.82 3.90
N VAL A 320 -15.47 -10.15 5.15
CA VAL A 320 -15.95 -9.18 6.14
C VAL A 320 -14.88 -8.12 6.42
N LEU A 321 -13.63 -8.52 6.68
CA LEU A 321 -12.52 -7.59 6.89
C LEU A 321 -12.33 -6.67 5.68
N ALA A 322 -12.45 -7.19 4.46
CA ALA A 322 -12.30 -6.42 3.22
C ALA A 322 -13.31 -5.26 3.06
N THR A 323 -14.40 -5.26 3.84
CA THR A 323 -15.34 -4.12 3.89
C THR A 323 -14.79 -2.93 4.67
N THR A 324 -13.84 -3.17 5.58
CA THR A 324 -13.30 -2.19 6.51
C THR A 324 -11.84 -1.87 6.20
N VAL A 325 -11.06 -2.88 5.82
CA VAL A 325 -9.64 -2.79 5.47
C VAL A 325 -9.43 -3.25 4.02
N THR A 326 -8.34 -2.83 3.38
CA THR A 326 -8.11 -3.26 2.00
C THR A 326 -7.64 -4.71 1.94
N ARG A 327 -7.73 -5.37 0.78
CA ARG A 327 -7.17 -6.73 0.60
C ARG A 327 -5.66 -6.76 0.90
N ALA A 328 -4.93 -5.70 0.59
CA ALA A 328 -3.51 -5.61 0.94
C ALA A 328 -3.27 -5.42 2.43
N ASP A 329 -4.08 -4.60 3.10
CA ASP A 329 -4.00 -4.46 4.55
C ASP A 329 -4.28 -5.80 5.22
N ALA A 330 -5.31 -6.54 4.79
CA ALA A 330 -5.60 -7.87 5.33
C ALA A 330 -4.41 -8.83 5.17
N LEU A 331 -3.76 -8.84 4.00
CA LEU A 331 -2.55 -9.64 3.75
C LEU A 331 -1.38 -9.22 4.64
N GLN A 332 -1.07 -7.91 4.67
CA GLN A 332 0.03 -7.36 5.47
C GLN A 332 -0.22 -7.57 6.97
N TRP A 333 -1.45 -7.39 7.41
CA TRP A 333 -1.85 -7.49 8.80
C TRP A 333 -1.88 -8.94 9.26
N ALA A 334 -2.58 -9.84 8.56
CA ALA A 334 -2.61 -11.25 8.95
C ALA A 334 -1.21 -11.88 8.95
N GLY A 335 -0.35 -11.53 7.98
CA GLY A 335 1.04 -11.95 7.95
C GLY A 335 1.89 -11.31 9.06
N ARG A 336 2.31 -10.06 8.85
CA ARG A 336 3.28 -9.39 9.73
C ARG A 336 2.75 -9.12 11.14
N HIS A 337 1.48 -8.71 11.26
CA HIS A 337 0.89 -8.30 12.54
C HIS A 337 0.02 -9.38 13.19
N GLY A 338 -0.33 -10.45 12.46
CA GLY A 338 -0.94 -11.67 12.96
C GLY A 338 0.15 -12.66 13.31
N ILE A 339 0.61 -13.45 12.32
CA ILE A 339 1.67 -14.45 12.50
C ILE A 339 2.90 -13.81 13.16
N GLY A 340 3.42 -12.72 12.61
CA GLY A 340 4.65 -12.09 13.11
C GLY A 340 4.52 -11.45 14.50
N SER A 341 3.30 -11.22 15.00
CA SER A 341 3.11 -10.78 16.38
C SER A 341 3.06 -11.93 17.39
N VAL A 342 2.68 -13.12 16.93
CA VAL A 342 2.67 -14.35 17.71
C VAL A 342 4.05 -14.97 17.69
N ASP A 343 4.64 -15.08 16.51
CA ASP A 343 5.92 -15.72 16.23
C ASP A 343 6.71 -14.95 15.14
N PRO A 344 7.59 -14.02 15.55
CA PRO A 344 8.38 -13.23 14.63
C PRO A 344 9.32 -14.05 13.73
N GLU A 345 9.91 -15.13 14.27
CA GLU A 345 10.88 -15.97 13.55
C GLU A 345 10.20 -16.79 12.45
N LEU A 346 9.02 -17.34 12.77
CA LEU A 346 8.18 -18.00 11.78
C LEU A 346 7.77 -17.03 10.67
N TRP A 347 7.33 -15.82 11.01
CA TRP A 347 6.98 -14.84 9.98
C TRP A 347 8.16 -14.51 9.07
N GLU A 348 9.36 -14.31 9.60
CA GLU A 348 10.55 -14.07 8.77
C GLU A 348 10.87 -15.25 7.85
N SER A 349 10.56 -16.47 8.27
CA SER A 349 10.72 -17.69 7.46
C SER A 349 9.66 -17.82 6.36
N LEU A 350 8.43 -17.41 6.63
CA LEU A 350 7.30 -17.48 5.69
C LEU A 350 7.20 -16.27 4.74
N ARG A 351 7.62 -15.09 5.20
CA ARG A 351 7.54 -13.82 4.48
C ARG A 351 8.05 -13.91 3.03
N PRO A 352 9.16 -14.60 2.71
CA PRO A 352 9.61 -14.77 1.32
C PRO A 352 8.57 -15.35 0.35
N GLN A 353 7.64 -16.16 0.87
CA GLN A 353 6.59 -16.83 0.09
C GLN A 353 5.24 -16.09 0.16
N LEU A 354 4.99 -15.34 1.24
CA LEU A 354 3.69 -14.75 1.53
C LEU A 354 3.60 -13.24 1.25
N ASP A 355 4.71 -12.50 1.36
CA ASP A 355 4.73 -11.04 1.21
C ASP A 355 5.10 -10.63 -0.23
N PRO A 356 4.13 -10.19 -1.05
CA PRO A 356 4.40 -9.79 -2.43
C PRO A 356 5.21 -8.50 -2.52
N TRP A 357 5.24 -7.67 -1.47
CA TRP A 357 5.92 -6.36 -1.47
C TRP A 357 7.37 -6.43 -1.05
N ARG A 358 7.89 -7.64 -0.79
CA ARG A 358 9.32 -7.83 -0.54
C ARG A 358 10.12 -7.40 -1.78
N GLN A 359 11.12 -6.55 -1.59
CA GLN A 359 12.13 -6.29 -2.61
C GLN A 359 12.88 -7.59 -2.90
N ARG A 360 12.63 -8.18 -4.07
CA ARG A 360 13.41 -9.33 -4.56
C ARG A 360 14.79 -8.84 -4.98
N ALA A 361 15.83 -9.59 -4.60
CA ALA A 361 17.18 -9.29 -5.05
C ALA A 361 17.25 -9.34 -6.58
N ALA A 362 18.02 -8.42 -7.17
CA ALA A 362 18.32 -8.49 -8.60
C ALA A 362 19.03 -9.82 -8.89
N GLY A 363 18.41 -10.68 -9.69
CA GLY A 363 18.96 -11.99 -10.07
C GLY A 363 18.35 -13.19 -9.36
N ASP A 364 17.22 -13.06 -8.65
CA ASP A 364 16.41 -14.23 -8.28
C ASP A 364 16.01 -14.95 -9.59
N PRO A 365 16.58 -16.14 -9.89
CA PRO A 365 16.51 -16.69 -11.22
C PRO A 365 15.07 -17.02 -11.57
N GLU A 366 14.54 -16.34 -12.60
CA GLU A 366 13.41 -16.85 -13.35
C GLU A 366 13.85 -18.23 -13.86
N GLN A 367 13.35 -19.31 -13.25
CA GLN A 367 13.59 -20.66 -13.74
C GLN A 367 12.81 -20.83 -15.04
N THR A 368 13.34 -20.25 -16.12
CA THR A 368 12.80 -20.33 -17.47
C THR A 368 12.62 -21.80 -17.84
N GLY A 369 11.38 -22.21 -18.11
CA GLY A 369 11.06 -23.57 -18.55
C GLY A 369 10.47 -24.51 -17.49
N HIS A 370 10.39 -24.10 -16.23
CA HIS A 370 9.62 -24.85 -15.22
C HIS A 370 8.20 -24.28 -15.11
N LEU A 371 7.20 -25.17 -15.02
CA LEU A 371 5.85 -24.78 -14.61
C LEU A 371 5.92 -24.08 -13.25
N PRO A 372 4.95 -23.20 -12.91
CA PRO A 372 4.81 -22.70 -11.55
C PRO A 372 4.98 -23.87 -10.58
N ASN A 373 5.73 -23.67 -9.50
CA ASN A 373 5.54 -24.54 -8.36
C ASN A 373 4.09 -24.26 -7.89
N LEU A 374 3.13 -25.07 -8.37
CA LEU A 374 1.69 -24.85 -8.21
C LEU A 374 1.32 -24.75 -6.73
N THR A 375 2.06 -25.49 -5.90
CA THR A 375 2.09 -25.39 -4.45
C THR A 375 2.40 -23.95 -3.99
N THR A 376 3.47 -23.30 -4.48
CA THR A 376 3.79 -21.89 -4.12
C THR A 376 2.81 -20.83 -4.64
N SER A 377 2.07 -21.07 -5.72
CA SER A 377 1.11 -20.07 -6.24
C SER A 377 -0.22 -20.02 -5.48
N LEU A 378 -0.64 -21.13 -4.84
CA LEU A 378 -1.90 -21.21 -4.07
C LEU A 378 -1.68 -21.02 -2.56
N LEU A 379 -0.43 -21.09 -2.13
CA LEU A 379 0.02 -21.03 -0.75
C LEU A 379 -0.43 -19.77 0.02
N PRO A 380 -0.32 -18.54 -0.52
CA PRO A 380 -0.58 -17.34 0.27
C PRO A 380 -2.03 -17.24 0.76
N GLU A 381 -3.00 -17.39 -0.13
CA GLU A 381 -4.42 -17.31 0.23
C GLU A 381 -4.83 -18.43 1.19
N THR A 382 -4.35 -19.64 0.95
CA THR A 382 -4.64 -20.82 1.81
C THR A 382 -4.09 -20.59 3.22
N VAL A 383 -2.85 -20.14 3.35
CA VAL A 383 -2.24 -19.82 4.65
C VAL A 383 -3.03 -18.70 5.34
N LEU A 384 -3.38 -17.64 4.62
CA LEU A 384 -4.11 -16.51 5.20
C LEU A 384 -5.51 -16.90 5.68
N ASP A 385 -6.25 -17.65 4.87
CA ASP A 385 -7.58 -18.11 5.25
C ASP A 385 -7.48 -19.02 6.47
N ALA A 386 -6.54 -19.96 6.49
CA ALA A 386 -6.35 -20.84 7.64
C ALA A 386 -5.99 -20.06 8.92
N VAL A 387 -5.07 -19.08 8.82
CA VAL A 387 -4.64 -18.22 9.93
C VAL A 387 -5.77 -17.34 10.44
N VAL A 388 -6.52 -16.69 9.54
CA VAL A 388 -7.66 -15.85 9.93
C VAL A 388 -8.75 -16.70 10.58
N GLY A 389 -9.07 -17.86 9.99
CA GLY A 389 -10.04 -18.81 10.55
C GLY A 389 -9.64 -19.26 11.96
N ALA A 390 -8.36 -19.55 12.17
CA ALA A 390 -7.82 -19.93 13.47
C ALA A 390 -7.94 -18.83 14.52
N VAL A 391 -7.61 -17.59 14.15
CA VAL A 391 -7.77 -16.42 15.04
C VAL A 391 -9.24 -16.22 15.41
N VAL A 392 -10.16 -16.35 14.44
CA VAL A 392 -11.61 -16.25 14.69
C VAL A 392 -12.08 -17.35 15.64
N TYR A 393 -11.63 -18.60 15.45
CA TYR A 393 -11.96 -19.71 16.35
C TYR A 393 -11.35 -19.57 17.74
N ALA A 394 -10.13 -19.07 17.86
CA ALA A 394 -9.52 -18.75 19.16
C ALA A 394 -10.38 -17.77 19.95
N LEU A 395 -10.82 -16.70 19.28
CA LEU A 395 -11.74 -15.74 19.89
C LEU A 395 -13.10 -16.37 20.21
N ALA A 396 -13.55 -17.36 19.43
CA ALA A 396 -14.80 -18.07 19.66
C ALA A 396 -14.79 -18.99 20.86
N ALA A 397 -13.70 -19.74 21.04
CA ALA A 397 -13.45 -20.53 22.23
C ALA A 397 -13.38 -19.64 23.48
N ARG A 398 -12.67 -18.50 23.39
CA ARG A 398 -12.49 -17.58 24.52
C ARG A 398 -13.75 -16.78 24.87
N PHE A 399 -14.46 -16.31 23.85
CA PHE A 399 -15.63 -15.43 23.97
C PHE A 399 -16.78 -16.02 23.12
N PRO A 400 -17.51 -17.01 23.67
CA PRO A 400 -18.63 -17.63 22.96
C PRO A 400 -19.81 -16.67 22.81
N ASP A 401 -20.02 -15.78 23.78
CA ASP A 401 -21.15 -14.86 23.86
C ASP A 401 -20.73 -13.37 23.86
N PRO A 402 -21.49 -12.47 23.23
CA PRO A 402 -21.16 -11.04 23.14
C PRO A 402 -21.58 -10.28 24.40
N THR A 403 -21.00 -10.64 25.55
CA THR A 403 -21.31 -10.01 26.85
C THR A 403 -20.51 -8.72 27.06
N GLN A 404 -20.96 -7.86 27.98
CA GLN A 404 -20.17 -6.70 28.41
C GLN A 404 -18.84 -7.16 29.05
N GLU A 405 -18.88 -8.25 29.81
CA GLU A 405 -17.69 -8.85 30.41
C GLU A 405 -16.66 -9.29 29.35
N ALA A 406 -17.10 -9.86 28.22
CA ALA A 406 -16.20 -10.20 27.10
C ALA A 406 -15.48 -8.96 26.54
N ARG A 407 -16.15 -7.80 26.50
CA ARG A 407 -15.54 -6.54 26.07
C ARG A 407 -14.54 -6.00 27.09
N ASP A 408 -14.87 -6.10 28.37
CA ASP A 408 -14.00 -5.62 29.46
C ASP A 408 -12.72 -6.47 29.53
N GLN A 409 -12.84 -7.80 29.36
CA GLN A 409 -11.70 -8.72 29.31
C GLN A 409 -10.80 -8.52 28.09
N LEU A 410 -11.31 -7.97 26.99
CA LEU A 410 -10.54 -7.76 25.76
C LEU A 410 -9.36 -6.80 25.94
N ALA A 411 -9.51 -5.79 26.82
CA ALA A 411 -8.50 -4.77 27.04
C ALA A 411 -7.21 -5.33 27.69
N GLU A 412 -7.36 -6.40 28.47
CA GLU A 412 -6.28 -7.05 29.21
C GLU A 412 -5.79 -8.34 28.53
N LEU A 413 -6.30 -8.63 27.32
CA LEU A 413 -6.00 -9.88 26.62
C LEU A 413 -4.56 -9.90 26.09
N ASP A 414 -3.81 -10.94 26.47
CA ASP A 414 -2.55 -11.29 25.81
C ASP A 414 -2.87 -11.99 24.49
N TRP A 415 -3.06 -11.17 23.44
CA TRP A 415 -3.43 -11.63 22.11
C TRP A 415 -2.52 -12.75 21.56
N PRO A 416 -1.18 -12.58 21.53
CA PRO A 416 -0.28 -13.65 21.12
C PRO A 416 -0.49 -14.98 21.85
N ALA A 417 -0.61 -14.94 23.17
CA ALA A 417 -0.78 -16.16 23.97
C ALA A 417 -2.12 -16.84 23.69
N GLU A 418 -3.20 -16.05 23.55
CA GLU A 418 -4.55 -16.56 23.30
C GLU A 418 -4.67 -17.27 21.95
N VAL A 419 -4.12 -16.69 20.88
CA VAL A 419 -4.31 -17.23 19.53
C VAL A 419 -3.30 -18.31 19.15
N ARG A 420 -2.14 -18.38 19.82
CA ARG A 420 -1.03 -19.28 19.46
C ARG A 420 -1.46 -20.74 19.27
N PRO A 421 -2.22 -21.39 20.17
CA PRO A 421 -2.59 -22.79 19.99
C PRO A 421 -3.40 -23.07 18.71
N HIS A 422 -4.28 -22.14 18.34
CA HIS A 422 -5.09 -22.25 17.12
C HIS A 422 -4.26 -21.95 15.88
N LEU A 423 -3.34 -21.00 15.98
CA LEU A 423 -2.41 -20.67 14.91
C LEU A 423 -1.48 -21.83 14.58
N ASP A 424 -0.86 -22.44 15.61
CA ASP A 424 0.04 -23.59 15.46
C ASP A 424 -0.71 -24.73 14.77
N ARG A 425 -1.93 -25.05 15.22
CA ARG A 425 -2.78 -26.06 14.60
C ARG A 425 -3.08 -25.77 13.13
N ALA A 426 -3.41 -24.53 12.79
CA ALA A 426 -3.70 -24.15 11.41
C ALA A 426 -2.49 -24.32 10.50
N LEU A 427 -1.30 -23.94 10.99
CA LEU A 427 -0.05 -24.08 10.25
C LEU A 427 0.35 -25.54 10.07
N ASP A 428 0.16 -26.39 11.09
CA ASP A 428 0.36 -27.83 11.00
C ASP A 428 -0.55 -28.45 9.94
N LEU A 429 -1.85 -28.11 9.95
CA LEU A 429 -2.82 -28.59 8.97
C LEU A 429 -2.48 -28.15 7.54
N VAL A 430 -2.04 -26.89 7.37
CA VAL A 430 -1.57 -26.40 6.07
C VAL A 430 -0.30 -27.17 5.64
N ALA A 431 0.66 -27.37 6.54
CA ALA A 431 1.89 -28.11 6.26
C ALA A 431 1.60 -29.57 5.84
N GLU A 432 0.72 -30.26 6.57
CA GLU A 432 0.26 -31.62 6.25
C GLU A 432 -0.36 -31.69 4.85
N GLN A 433 -1.25 -30.75 4.51
CA GLN A 433 -1.89 -30.69 3.20
C GLN A 433 -0.88 -30.46 2.07
N LEU A 434 0.12 -29.60 2.29
CA LEU A 434 1.17 -29.33 1.30
C LEU A 434 2.05 -30.56 1.07
N LEU A 435 2.48 -31.22 2.15
CA LEU A 435 3.30 -32.43 2.07
C LEU A 435 2.54 -33.58 1.39
N GLY A 436 1.25 -33.73 1.70
CA GLY A 436 0.38 -34.71 1.04
C GLY A 436 0.23 -34.45 -0.46
N THR A 437 0.03 -33.17 -0.84
CA THR A 437 -0.10 -32.76 -2.24
C THR A 437 1.20 -33.00 -3.02
N ASP A 438 2.37 -32.67 -2.45
CA ASP A 438 3.68 -32.97 -3.06
C ASP A 438 3.86 -34.49 -3.28
N GLY A 439 3.49 -35.31 -2.29
CA GLY A 439 3.52 -36.76 -2.41
C GLY A 439 2.66 -37.30 -3.56
N GLN A 440 1.44 -36.79 -3.73
CA GLN A 440 0.55 -37.18 -4.83
C GLN A 440 1.10 -36.77 -6.19
N LEU A 441 1.65 -35.56 -6.31
CA LEU A 441 2.25 -35.06 -7.54
C LEU A 441 3.47 -35.89 -7.95
N ARG A 442 4.34 -36.25 -7.00
CA ARG A 442 5.47 -37.15 -7.25
C ARG A 442 5.01 -38.52 -7.73
N ALA A 443 4.01 -39.11 -7.06
CA ALA A 443 3.46 -40.42 -7.45
C ALA A 443 2.87 -40.41 -8.87
N LEU A 444 2.15 -39.34 -9.24
CA LEU A 444 1.65 -39.15 -10.60
C LEU A 444 2.80 -39.03 -11.62
N GLY A 445 3.84 -38.25 -11.29
CA GLY A 445 5.04 -38.12 -12.12
C GLY A 445 5.72 -39.47 -12.38
N ASP A 446 5.91 -40.26 -11.33
CA ASP A 446 6.50 -41.60 -11.41
C ASP A 446 5.63 -42.56 -12.25
N ALA A 447 4.31 -42.52 -12.09
CA ALA A 447 3.37 -43.29 -12.88
C ALA A 447 3.46 -42.94 -14.39
N LEU A 448 3.53 -41.65 -14.72
CA LEU A 448 3.69 -41.18 -16.11
C LEU A 448 5.02 -41.62 -16.73
N VAL A 449 6.13 -41.55 -15.97
CA VAL A 449 7.45 -42.02 -16.43
C VAL A 449 7.44 -43.53 -16.67
N THR A 450 6.81 -44.28 -15.76
CA THR A 450 6.72 -45.74 -15.84
C THR A 450 5.87 -46.17 -17.05
N ALA A 451 4.68 -45.58 -17.22
CA ALA A 451 3.81 -45.84 -18.36
C ALA A 451 4.51 -45.56 -19.70
N ARG A 452 5.25 -44.45 -19.80
CA ARG A 452 5.97 -44.06 -21.03
C ARG A 452 7.18 -44.96 -21.35
N ARG A 453 7.81 -45.55 -20.33
CA ARG A 453 8.94 -46.49 -20.51
C ARG A 453 8.49 -47.93 -20.78
N GLY A 454 7.25 -48.28 -20.45
CA GLY A 454 6.65 -49.59 -20.73
C GLY A 454 6.16 -49.80 -22.17
N GLU A 455 6.15 -48.75 -23.00
CA GLU A 455 5.78 -48.80 -24.43
C GLU A 455 6.99 -48.78 -25.40
N ARG A 456 8.21 -48.99 -24.91
CA ARG A 456 9.39 -49.31 -25.72
C ARG A 456 9.94 -50.67 -25.34
#